data_AF-A0A7S2F8D4-F1
#
_entry.id   AF-A0A7S2F8D4-F1
#
_cell.length_a   1.000
_cell.length_b   1.000
_cell.length_c   1.000
_cell.angle_alpha   90.00
_cell.angle_beta   90.00
_cell.angle_gamma   90.00
#
_symmetry.space_group_name_H-M   'P 1'
#
loop_
_entity.id
_entity.type
_entity.pdbx_description
1 polymer ?
#
loop_
_entity_poly.entity_id
_entity_poly.type
_entity_poly.pdbx_seq_one_letter_code
_entity_poly.pdbx_strand_id
1 'polypeptide(L)'
;PYRYGVHLSPPDEWIGADTVIVCCGVAPATGWVASKAARAADGGLLVDAHMRCANMPMLYAAGDTATLPYDEERPHFFQQRTWAQARLTGWTAGLTCVRDLARWMSNAPPPSPPAAVDEEVHVPVGLELFVHTTSFACQPVVMLGRHDGRHLDRCDTDSLQTLVSEQHDPPRFVRATLHDGKLIGACLIGMEAISLAETLENLILSELNVGHVGAALVDGSEDIEDYFD
;
A
#
# COMPACT_ATOMS: atom_id res chain seq x y z
N PRO A 1 -23.10 -10.23 -35.43
CA PRO A 1 -23.68 -9.71 -34.16
C PRO A 1 -22.63 -9.91 -33.06
N TYR A 2 -22.36 -8.90 -32.24
CA TYR A 2 -21.46 -9.06 -31.10
C TYR A 2 -22.01 -10.10 -30.12
N ARG A 3 -21.13 -10.88 -29.48
CA ARG A 3 -21.52 -11.91 -28.50
C ARG A 3 -21.90 -11.31 -27.14
N TYR A 4 -21.32 -10.16 -26.80
CA TYR A 4 -21.56 -9.42 -25.57
C TYR A 4 -21.75 -7.92 -25.88
N GLY A 5 -22.00 -7.14 -24.83
CA GLY A 5 -22.00 -5.68 -24.90
C GLY A 5 -22.13 -5.06 -23.51
N VAL A 6 -21.92 -3.76 -23.44
CA VAL A 6 -22.00 -2.97 -22.20
C VAL A 6 -23.03 -1.86 -22.40
N HIS A 7 -23.97 -1.74 -21.46
CA HIS A 7 -24.83 -0.57 -21.36
C HIS A 7 -24.13 0.51 -20.54
N LEU A 8 -23.99 1.70 -21.12
CA LEU A 8 -23.46 2.85 -20.44
C LEU A 8 -24.55 3.50 -19.57
N SER A 9 -24.12 4.15 -18.49
CA SER A 9 -24.98 5.13 -17.80
C SER A 9 -25.42 6.24 -18.78
N PRO A 10 -26.42 7.08 -18.46
CA PRO A 10 -26.99 8.08 -19.37
C PRO A 10 -25.93 8.76 -20.26
N PRO A 11 -26.10 8.71 -21.59
CA PRO A 11 -27.37 8.55 -22.32
C PRO A 11 -27.83 7.11 -22.69
N ASP A 12 -27.57 6.09 -21.86
CA ASP A 12 -28.10 4.70 -22.03
C ASP A 12 -27.72 4.11 -23.40
N GLU A 13 -26.45 4.32 -23.74
CA GLU A 13 -25.83 3.84 -24.96
C GLU A 13 -25.39 2.39 -24.81
N TRP A 14 -25.54 1.59 -25.88
CA TRP A 14 -25.07 0.21 -25.92
C TRP A 14 -23.83 0.10 -26.80
N ILE A 15 -22.74 -0.42 -26.23
CA ILE A 15 -21.50 -0.73 -26.95
C ILE A 15 -21.39 -2.25 -27.10
N GLY A 16 -21.39 -2.74 -28.34
CA GLY A 16 -21.20 -4.16 -28.66
C GLY A 16 -19.73 -4.59 -28.57
N ALA A 17 -19.49 -5.79 -28.04
CA ALA A 17 -18.13 -6.33 -27.86
C ALA A 17 -18.09 -7.87 -27.99
N ASP A 18 -16.95 -8.39 -28.45
CA ASP A 18 -16.70 -9.84 -28.48
C ASP A 18 -16.08 -10.36 -27.17
N THR A 19 -15.46 -9.45 -26.41
CA THR A 19 -14.89 -9.71 -25.08
C THR A 19 -15.11 -8.49 -24.20
N VAL A 20 -15.51 -8.71 -22.94
CA VAL A 20 -15.62 -7.68 -21.91
C VAL A 20 -14.70 -8.05 -20.75
N ILE A 21 -13.85 -7.13 -20.34
CA ILE A 21 -12.95 -7.28 -19.18
C ILE A 21 -13.42 -6.31 -18.10
N VAL A 22 -13.71 -6.82 -16.90
CA VAL A 22 -14.22 -6.03 -15.77
C VAL A 22 -13.12 -5.85 -14.73
N CYS A 23 -12.66 -4.60 -14.57
CA CYS A 23 -11.57 -4.23 -13.66
C CYS A 23 -12.01 -3.11 -12.69
N CYS A 24 -13.20 -3.20 -12.12
CA CYS A 24 -13.81 -2.16 -11.29
C CYS A 24 -13.51 -2.29 -9.78
N GLY A 25 -12.43 -2.99 -9.43
CA GLY A 25 -12.07 -3.32 -8.04
C GLY A 25 -12.60 -4.67 -7.56
N VAL A 26 -12.27 -5.04 -6.32
CA VAL A 26 -12.60 -6.32 -5.69
C VAL A 26 -13.16 -6.13 -4.28
N ALA A 27 -14.15 -6.96 -3.93
CA ALA A 27 -14.68 -7.02 -2.56
C ALA A 27 -14.00 -8.16 -1.77
N PRO A 28 -13.70 -7.98 -0.47
CA PRO A 28 -13.19 -9.05 0.39
C PRO A 28 -14.10 -10.29 0.38
N ALA A 29 -13.51 -11.46 0.12
CA ALA A 29 -14.21 -12.73 0.17
C ALA A 29 -14.37 -13.26 1.61
N THR A 30 -15.08 -12.51 2.44
CA THR A 30 -15.12 -12.70 3.90
C THR A 30 -16.50 -13.17 4.40
N GLY A 31 -17.49 -13.32 3.53
CA GLY A 31 -18.87 -13.67 3.90
C GLY A 31 -19.02 -14.99 4.68
N TRP A 32 -18.12 -15.95 4.43
CA TRP A 32 -18.12 -17.26 5.10
C TRP A 32 -17.79 -17.18 6.60
N VAL A 33 -17.13 -16.10 7.06
CA VAL A 33 -16.77 -15.88 8.47
C VAL A 33 -17.97 -15.37 9.30
N ALA A 34 -19.11 -15.07 8.66
CA ALA A 34 -20.34 -14.55 9.27
C ALA A 34 -20.06 -13.35 10.22
N SER A 35 -20.90 -13.14 11.23
CA SER A 35 -20.77 -12.09 12.25
C SER A 35 -19.77 -12.41 13.36
N LYS A 36 -18.93 -13.44 13.18
CA LYS A 36 -18.03 -13.92 14.24
C LYS A 36 -16.85 -12.99 14.43
N ALA A 37 -16.33 -12.39 13.36
CA ALA A 37 -15.20 -11.47 13.40
C ALA A 37 -15.61 -10.04 13.01
N ALA A 38 -14.95 -9.05 13.60
CA ALA A 38 -15.16 -7.65 13.27
C ALA A 38 -14.69 -7.35 11.83
N ARG A 39 -15.33 -6.38 11.19
CA ARG A 39 -15.05 -5.98 9.81
C ARG A 39 -14.80 -4.48 9.74
N ALA A 40 -13.88 -4.09 8.86
CA ALA A 40 -13.70 -2.70 8.50
C ALA A 40 -14.79 -2.24 7.50
N ALA A 41 -14.84 -0.94 7.23
CA ALA A 41 -15.83 -0.33 6.32
C ALA A 41 -15.75 -0.88 4.88
N ASP A 42 -14.60 -1.39 4.47
CA ASP A 42 -14.36 -1.99 3.14
C ASP A 42 -14.77 -3.47 3.05
N GLY A 43 -15.32 -4.04 4.15
CA GLY A 43 -15.77 -5.42 4.26
C GLY A 43 -14.68 -6.44 4.62
N GLY A 44 -13.42 -6.02 4.78
CA GLY A 44 -12.33 -6.89 5.18
C GLY A 44 -12.37 -7.21 6.68
N LEU A 45 -11.75 -8.31 7.08
CA LEU A 45 -11.65 -8.72 8.48
C LEU A 45 -10.67 -7.79 9.19
N LEU A 46 -11.11 -7.11 10.24
CA LEU A 46 -10.27 -6.20 10.98
C LEU A 46 -9.21 -7.01 11.76
N VAL A 47 -7.93 -6.71 11.50
CA VAL A 47 -6.79 -7.40 12.14
C VAL A 47 -5.87 -6.44 12.89
N ASP A 48 -5.18 -6.94 13.92
CA ASP A 48 -4.01 -6.27 14.48
C ASP A 48 -2.77 -6.44 13.60
N ALA A 49 -1.65 -5.83 13.98
CA ALA A 49 -0.38 -5.99 13.26
C ALA A 49 0.23 -7.41 13.37
N HIS A 50 -0.31 -8.29 14.21
CA HIS A 50 0.00 -9.72 14.22
C HIS A 50 -0.94 -10.56 13.33
N MET A 51 -1.83 -9.91 12.59
CA MET A 51 -2.83 -10.52 11.71
C MET A 51 -3.94 -11.29 12.46
N ARG A 52 -4.14 -11.03 13.76
CA ARG A 52 -5.21 -11.63 14.55
C ARG A 52 -6.51 -10.88 14.29
N CYS A 53 -7.59 -11.61 14.03
CA CYS A 53 -8.91 -11.02 13.84
C CYS A 53 -9.47 -10.49 15.17
N ALA A 54 -9.93 -9.23 15.16
CA ALA A 54 -10.56 -8.63 16.33
C ALA A 54 -11.80 -9.43 16.77
N ASN A 55 -11.98 -9.56 18.09
CA ASN A 55 -13.05 -10.31 18.77
C ASN A 55 -13.08 -11.83 18.56
N MET A 56 -12.06 -12.44 17.93
CA MET A 56 -11.98 -13.88 17.72
C MET A 56 -10.59 -14.44 18.03
N PRO A 57 -10.38 -15.05 19.22
CA PRO A 57 -9.14 -15.75 19.51
C PRO A 57 -8.85 -16.83 18.48
N MET A 58 -7.57 -17.00 18.11
CA MET A 58 -7.09 -18.03 17.19
C MET A 58 -7.65 -17.95 15.76
N LEU A 59 -8.23 -16.82 15.37
CA LEU A 59 -8.58 -16.52 13.99
C LEU A 59 -7.59 -15.49 13.43
N TYR A 60 -7.04 -15.78 12.26
CA TYR A 60 -6.10 -14.91 11.58
C TYR A 60 -6.59 -14.65 10.16
N ALA A 61 -6.27 -13.46 9.64
CA ALA A 61 -6.58 -13.10 8.26
C ALA A 61 -5.39 -12.39 7.63
N ALA A 62 -5.20 -12.59 6.34
CA ALA A 62 -4.11 -11.97 5.58
C ALA A 62 -4.57 -11.63 4.15
N GLY A 63 -3.74 -10.88 3.44
CA GLY A 63 -3.98 -10.44 2.07
C GLY A 63 -5.32 -9.73 1.89
N ASP A 64 -5.96 -9.98 0.76
CA ASP A 64 -7.15 -9.26 0.30
C ASP A 64 -8.37 -9.37 1.23
N THR A 65 -8.35 -10.32 2.16
CA THR A 65 -9.44 -10.54 3.11
C THR A 65 -9.25 -9.81 4.44
N ALA A 66 -8.05 -9.33 4.73
CA ALA A 66 -7.72 -8.64 5.98
C ALA A 66 -7.73 -7.14 5.76
N THR A 67 -8.08 -6.39 6.79
CA THR A 67 -7.94 -4.94 6.83
C THR A 67 -7.12 -4.56 8.05
N LEU A 68 -5.96 -3.96 7.79
CA LEU A 68 -5.17 -3.31 8.83
C LEU A 68 -5.73 -1.92 9.08
N PRO A 69 -6.04 -1.54 10.33
CA PRO A 69 -6.46 -0.19 10.64
C PRO A 69 -5.35 0.80 10.29
N TYR A 70 -5.74 2.05 10.01
CA TYR A 70 -4.79 3.12 9.87
C TYR A 70 -4.00 3.31 11.17
N ASP A 71 -2.73 3.66 11.00
CA ASP A 71 -1.79 3.86 12.08
C ASP A 71 -1.04 5.17 11.84
N GLU A 72 -1.14 6.10 12.79
CA GLU A 72 -0.49 7.40 12.74
C GLU A 72 1.04 7.27 12.78
N GLU A 73 1.57 6.20 13.37
CA GLU A 73 3.01 5.91 13.37
C GLU A 73 3.52 5.43 12.01
N ARG A 74 2.61 5.13 11.07
CA ARG A 74 2.92 4.70 9.70
C ARG A 74 2.19 5.53 8.66
N PRO A 75 2.46 6.84 8.61
CA PRO A 75 1.71 7.77 7.76
C PRO A 75 1.89 7.49 6.25
N HIS A 76 2.95 6.76 5.87
CA HIS A 76 3.28 6.41 4.49
C HIS A 76 2.78 5.02 4.06
N PHE A 77 2.30 4.21 5.01
CA PHE A 77 1.62 2.96 4.71
C PHE A 77 0.14 3.21 4.47
N PHE A 78 -0.37 2.58 3.41
CA PHE A 78 -1.79 2.32 3.27
C PHE A 78 -1.98 0.97 2.61
N GLN A 79 -3.12 0.38 2.90
CA GLN A 79 -3.45 -0.90 2.33
C GLN A 79 -4.00 -0.71 0.92
N GLN A 80 -3.30 -1.30 -0.05
CA GLN A 80 -3.80 -1.50 -1.40
C GLN A 80 -3.43 -2.94 -1.72
N ARG A 81 -4.45 -3.80 -1.73
CA ARG A 81 -4.39 -5.26 -1.76
C ARG A 81 -3.50 -5.79 -2.88
N THR A 82 -2.21 -5.85 -2.61
CA THR A 82 -1.14 -6.20 -3.55
C THR A 82 -0.54 -7.53 -3.15
N TRP A 83 0.14 -8.16 -4.10
CA TRP A 83 0.84 -9.41 -3.84
C TRP A 83 1.89 -9.29 -2.73
N ALA A 84 2.65 -8.18 -2.69
CA ALA A 84 3.65 -7.94 -1.66
C ALA A 84 3.03 -7.86 -0.26
N GLN A 85 1.95 -7.08 -0.12
CA GLN A 85 1.20 -7.02 1.15
C GLN A 85 0.61 -8.38 1.52
N ALA A 86 0.05 -9.13 0.57
CA ALA A 86 -0.49 -10.47 0.83
C ALA A 86 0.58 -11.46 1.30
N ARG A 87 1.78 -11.42 0.70
CA ARG A 87 2.92 -12.24 1.12
C ARG A 87 3.37 -11.89 2.55
N LEU A 88 3.55 -10.61 2.85
CA LEU A 88 4.03 -10.15 4.16
C LEU A 88 3.00 -10.47 5.26
N THR A 89 1.74 -10.10 5.05
CA THR A 89 0.65 -10.42 5.99
C THR A 89 0.44 -11.92 6.13
N GLY A 90 0.55 -12.70 5.06
CA GLY A 90 0.43 -14.16 5.12
C GLY A 90 1.54 -14.81 5.95
N TRP A 91 2.79 -14.36 5.77
CA TRP A 91 3.92 -14.79 6.59
C TRP A 91 3.69 -14.48 8.07
N THR A 92 3.29 -13.25 8.39
CA THR A 92 2.99 -12.81 9.76
C THR A 92 1.87 -13.62 10.39
N ALA A 93 0.77 -13.85 9.67
CA ALA A 93 -0.34 -14.66 10.17
C ALA A 93 0.10 -16.09 10.50
N GLY A 94 0.90 -16.70 9.63
CA GLY A 94 1.44 -18.04 9.85
C GLY A 94 2.36 -18.12 11.08
N LEU A 95 3.31 -17.18 11.20
CA LEU A 95 4.23 -17.13 12.33
C LEU A 95 3.50 -16.89 13.66
N THR A 96 2.54 -15.98 13.66
CA THR A 96 1.73 -15.66 14.85
C THR A 96 0.86 -16.84 15.24
N CYS A 97 0.23 -17.53 14.29
CA CYS A 97 -0.55 -18.74 14.55
C CYS A 97 0.29 -19.82 15.27
N VAL A 98 1.53 -20.07 14.84
CA VAL A 98 2.41 -21.05 15.50
C VAL A 98 2.80 -20.61 16.91
N ARG A 99 3.13 -19.33 17.10
CA ARG A 99 3.49 -18.77 18.41
C ARG A 99 2.33 -18.85 19.40
N ASP A 100 1.15 -18.45 18.98
CA ASP A 100 -0.05 -18.45 19.82
C ASP A 100 -0.46 -19.89 20.17
N LEU A 101 -0.33 -20.84 19.24
CA LEU A 101 -0.52 -22.27 19.50
C LEU A 101 0.46 -22.80 20.56
N ALA A 102 1.75 -22.46 20.46
CA ALA A 102 2.75 -22.90 21.43
C ALA A 102 2.48 -22.34 22.84
N ARG A 103 2.02 -21.09 22.94
CA ARG A 103 1.58 -20.48 24.21
C ARG A 103 0.41 -21.24 24.81
N TRP A 104 -0.63 -21.47 23.99
CA TRP A 104 -1.81 -22.23 24.41
C TRP A 104 -1.46 -23.64 24.89
N MET A 105 -0.59 -24.35 24.17
CA MET A 105 -0.10 -25.68 24.57
C MET A 105 0.70 -25.68 25.87
N SER A 106 1.33 -24.55 26.23
CA SER A 106 2.10 -24.39 27.47
C SER A 106 1.24 -23.98 28.67
N ASN A 107 -0.10 -24.07 28.56
CA ASN A 107 -1.07 -23.53 29.53
C ASN A 107 -0.93 -22.02 29.78
N ALA A 108 -0.19 -21.29 28.94
CA ALA A 108 -0.24 -19.85 28.96
C ALA A 108 -1.57 -19.42 28.31
N PRO A 109 -2.25 -18.39 28.85
CA PRO A 109 -3.47 -17.90 28.24
C PRO A 109 -3.18 -17.50 26.78
N PRO A 110 -4.09 -17.83 25.83
CA PRO A 110 -3.98 -17.28 24.48
C PRO A 110 -3.98 -15.75 24.60
N PRO A 111 -3.31 -15.03 23.68
CA PRO A 111 -3.39 -13.58 23.69
C PRO A 111 -4.87 -13.17 23.66
N SER A 112 -5.24 -12.24 24.55
CA SER A 112 -6.56 -11.63 24.47
C SER A 112 -6.73 -11.07 23.07
N PRO A 113 -7.89 -11.27 22.41
CA PRO A 113 -8.15 -10.58 21.17
C PRO A 113 -8.02 -9.08 21.45
N PRO A 114 -7.39 -8.31 20.56
CA PRO A 114 -7.27 -6.86 20.73
C PRO A 114 -8.67 -6.28 20.93
N ALA A 115 -8.92 -5.65 22.07
CA ALA A 115 -10.19 -4.96 22.36
C ALA A 115 -10.36 -3.72 21.46
N ALA A 116 -9.22 -3.13 21.10
CA ALA A 116 -8.91 -2.21 20.03
C ALA A 116 -7.45 -2.50 19.61
N VAL A 117 -6.97 -1.92 18.50
CA VAL A 117 -5.58 -2.04 18.02
C VAL A 117 -4.63 -1.81 19.21
N ASP A 118 -3.86 -2.84 19.59
CA ASP A 118 -3.02 -2.81 20.80
C ASP A 118 -1.77 -1.93 20.55
N GLU A 119 -1.39 -1.11 21.53
CA GLU A 119 -0.33 -0.07 21.41
C GLU A 119 1.10 -0.63 21.35
N GLU A 120 1.33 -1.92 21.64
CA GLU A 120 2.67 -2.54 21.64
C GLU A 120 2.80 -3.67 20.61
N VAL A 121 2.33 -3.45 19.38
CA VAL A 121 2.49 -4.44 18.31
C VAL A 121 3.58 -4.02 17.32
N HIS A 122 4.70 -4.75 17.35
CA HIS A 122 5.69 -4.67 16.29
C HIS A 122 5.08 -5.07 14.95
N VAL A 123 4.97 -4.08 14.07
CA VAL A 123 4.49 -4.21 12.71
C VAL A 123 5.34 -5.22 11.95
N PRO A 124 4.76 -6.03 11.05
CA PRO A 124 5.55 -6.84 10.14
C PRO A 124 6.46 -5.94 9.33
N VAL A 125 7.76 -6.17 9.41
CA VAL A 125 8.77 -5.53 8.57
C VAL A 125 8.29 -5.52 7.11
N GLY A 126 8.27 -4.34 6.48
CA GLY A 126 7.80 -4.13 5.11
C GLY A 126 6.36 -3.59 4.98
N LEU A 127 5.73 -3.15 6.07
CA LEU A 127 4.44 -2.45 6.07
C LEU A 127 4.53 -1.02 6.65
N GLU A 128 5.72 -0.42 6.58
CA GLU A 128 6.01 0.98 6.94
C GLU A 128 5.71 1.93 5.78
N LEU A 129 5.89 1.44 4.54
CA LEU A 129 5.70 2.18 3.30
C LEU A 129 4.81 1.40 2.33
N PHE A 130 3.92 2.09 1.62
CA PHE A 130 3.30 1.50 0.44
C PHE A 130 4.32 1.35 -0.69
N VAL A 131 4.58 0.12 -1.13
CA VAL A 131 5.42 -0.17 -2.30
C VAL A 131 4.66 -1.06 -3.27
N HIS A 132 4.60 -0.65 -4.53
CA HIS A 132 4.03 -1.48 -5.60
C HIS A 132 4.84 -1.40 -6.87
N THR A 133 5.06 -2.57 -7.47
CA THR A 133 5.75 -2.72 -8.75
C THR A 133 4.82 -3.36 -9.77
N THR A 134 4.80 -2.81 -10.98
CA THR A 134 3.98 -3.30 -12.09
C THR A 134 4.64 -2.95 -13.43
N SER A 135 4.01 -3.30 -14.53
CA SER A 135 4.37 -2.79 -15.84
C SER A 135 3.16 -2.17 -16.53
N PHE A 136 3.38 -1.08 -17.25
CA PHE A 136 2.37 -0.40 -18.04
C PHE A 136 2.96 -0.03 -19.39
N ALA A 137 2.27 -0.39 -20.48
CA ALA A 137 2.77 -0.20 -21.85
C ALA A 137 4.20 -0.73 -22.07
N CYS A 138 4.51 -1.90 -21.49
CA CYS A 138 5.84 -2.53 -21.50
C CYS A 138 6.95 -1.73 -20.80
N GLN A 139 6.61 -0.65 -20.09
CA GLN A 139 7.53 0.06 -19.22
C GLN A 139 7.36 -0.45 -17.79
N PRO A 140 8.47 -0.68 -17.06
CA PRO A 140 8.37 -1.02 -15.64
C PRO A 140 7.93 0.23 -14.86
N VAL A 141 7.16 0.01 -13.79
CA VAL A 141 6.58 1.07 -12.95
C VAL A 141 6.81 0.72 -11.48
N VAL A 142 7.27 1.71 -10.72
CA VAL A 142 7.38 1.64 -9.25
C VAL A 142 6.57 2.77 -8.63
N MET A 143 5.80 2.44 -7.60
CA MET A 143 4.97 3.37 -6.84
C MET A 143 5.34 3.26 -5.37
N LEU A 144 5.68 4.39 -4.76
CA LEU A 144 6.16 4.50 -3.38
C LEU A 144 5.27 5.46 -2.59
N GLY A 145 4.91 5.09 -1.37
CA GLY A 145 4.13 5.90 -0.45
C GLY A 145 2.88 6.46 -1.11
N ARG A 146 2.56 7.73 -0.80
CA ARG A 146 1.40 8.46 -1.32
C ARG A 146 1.62 8.93 -2.76
N HIS A 147 2.07 8.01 -3.62
CA HIS A 147 2.43 8.25 -5.01
C HIS A 147 1.34 8.94 -5.82
N ASP A 148 0.06 8.69 -5.53
CA ASP A 148 -1.12 9.20 -6.25
C ASP A 148 -1.82 10.37 -5.56
N GLY A 149 -1.23 10.90 -4.48
CA GLY A 149 -1.83 11.98 -3.70
C GLY A 149 -3.10 11.58 -2.95
N ARG A 150 -3.37 10.28 -2.77
CA ARG A 150 -4.39 9.86 -1.81
C ARG A 150 -3.92 10.13 -0.38
N HIS A 151 -4.91 10.31 0.50
CA HIS A 151 -4.68 10.56 1.92
C HIS A 151 -3.96 11.90 2.19
N LEU A 152 -3.93 12.81 1.21
CA LEU A 152 -3.44 14.20 1.36
C LEU A 152 -4.41 15.09 2.13
N ASP A 153 -5.67 14.68 2.31
CA ASP A 153 -6.64 15.30 3.22
C ASP A 153 -6.17 15.31 4.68
N ARG A 154 -5.10 14.59 4.98
CA ARG A 154 -4.42 14.51 6.28
C ARG A 154 -3.17 15.39 6.37
N CYS A 155 -2.84 16.06 5.28
CA CYS A 155 -1.71 16.98 5.17
C CYS A 155 -2.22 18.42 5.11
N ASP A 156 -1.39 19.36 5.54
CA ASP A 156 -1.62 20.76 5.21
C ASP A 156 -1.34 20.95 3.71
N THR A 157 -2.35 21.37 2.96
CA THR A 157 -2.23 21.50 1.51
C THR A 157 -1.29 22.61 1.08
N ASP A 158 -1.05 23.60 1.95
CA ASP A 158 -0.26 24.79 1.62
C ASP A 158 1.24 24.48 1.50
N SER A 159 1.71 23.36 2.06
CA SER A 159 3.11 22.92 1.99
C SER A 159 3.37 21.79 0.99
N LEU A 160 2.36 21.39 0.22
CA LEU A 160 2.49 20.33 -0.78
C LEU A 160 3.26 20.82 -2.02
N GLN A 161 4.24 20.03 -2.43
CA GLN A 161 5.02 20.29 -3.64
C GLN A 161 5.08 19.03 -4.49
N THR A 162 4.89 19.17 -5.81
CA THR A 162 5.04 18.07 -6.77
C THR A 162 6.19 18.40 -7.71
N LEU A 163 7.17 17.50 -7.75
CA LEU A 163 8.31 17.57 -8.65
C LEU A 163 8.12 16.52 -9.75
N VAL A 164 8.40 16.89 -10.99
CA VAL A 164 8.24 16.02 -12.15
C VAL A 164 9.46 16.17 -13.06
N SER A 165 10.01 15.03 -13.48
CA SER A 165 11.03 14.93 -14.51
C SER A 165 10.56 13.95 -15.57
N GLU A 166 10.60 14.35 -16.84
CA GLU A 166 10.16 13.53 -17.96
C GLU A 166 11.15 13.60 -19.13
N GLN A 167 11.41 12.45 -19.72
CA GLN A 167 12.23 12.29 -20.91
C GLN A 167 11.56 11.26 -21.83
N HIS A 168 11.60 11.54 -23.13
CA HIS A 168 10.85 10.76 -24.11
C HIS A 168 11.70 9.67 -24.79
N ASP A 169 13.01 9.87 -24.85
CA ASP A 169 13.95 8.95 -25.50
C ASP A 169 15.29 8.86 -24.74
N PRO A 170 15.58 7.76 -24.03
CA PRO A 170 14.63 6.69 -23.69
C PRO A 170 13.46 7.20 -22.80
N PRO A 171 12.30 6.52 -22.79
CA PRO A 171 11.18 6.90 -21.93
C PRO A 171 11.54 6.80 -20.44
N ARG A 172 11.44 7.93 -19.75
CA ARG A 172 11.68 8.06 -18.32
C ARG A 172 10.70 9.08 -17.74
N PHE A 173 10.04 8.71 -16.66
CA PHE A 173 9.17 9.62 -15.91
C PHE A 173 9.35 9.39 -14.42
N VAL A 174 9.58 10.48 -13.69
CA VAL A 174 9.67 10.48 -12.23
C VAL A 174 8.77 11.59 -11.71
N ARG A 175 7.81 11.25 -10.86
CA ARG A 175 7.04 12.20 -10.06
C ARG A 175 7.33 11.96 -8.58
N ALA A 176 7.67 13.01 -7.86
CA ALA A 176 7.83 13.02 -6.41
C ALA A 176 6.86 14.01 -5.79
N THR A 177 6.28 13.66 -4.64
CA THR A 177 5.39 14.52 -3.85
C THR A 177 6.01 14.77 -2.49
N LEU A 178 6.19 16.05 -2.15
CA LEU A 178 6.71 16.49 -0.86
C LEU A 178 5.61 17.17 -0.04
N HIS A 179 5.71 17.05 1.28
CA HIS A 179 4.91 17.78 2.27
C HIS A 179 5.86 18.31 3.33
N ASP A 180 5.81 19.61 3.63
CA ASP A 180 6.77 20.30 4.52
C ASP A 180 8.25 20.04 4.17
N GLY A 181 8.56 19.88 2.87
CA GLY A 181 9.89 19.56 2.38
C GLY A 181 10.33 18.10 2.57
N LYS A 182 9.50 17.23 3.14
CA LYS A 182 9.76 15.78 3.26
C LYS A 182 9.13 15.03 2.09
N LEU A 183 9.81 14.03 1.55
CA LEU A 183 9.25 13.18 0.49
C LEU A 183 8.18 12.24 1.08
N ILE A 184 6.97 12.23 0.52
CA ILE A 184 5.85 11.43 1.02
C ILE A 184 5.32 10.40 0.01
N GLY A 185 5.75 10.50 -1.25
CA GLY A 185 5.41 9.52 -2.28
C GLY A 185 6.07 9.79 -3.62
N ALA A 186 6.23 8.73 -4.42
CA ALA A 186 6.86 8.80 -5.73
C ALA A 186 6.26 7.81 -6.74
N CYS A 187 6.26 8.17 -8.01
CA CYS A 187 5.88 7.31 -9.14
C CYS A 187 6.99 7.35 -10.18
N LEU A 188 7.56 6.20 -10.49
CA LEU A 188 8.69 6.03 -11.40
C LEU A 188 8.26 5.13 -12.56
N ILE A 189 8.53 5.54 -13.80
CA ILE A 189 8.20 4.79 -15.03
C ILE A 189 9.43 4.78 -15.93
N GLY A 190 9.80 3.58 -16.40
CA GLY A 190 10.97 3.37 -17.26
C GLY A 190 12.19 2.84 -16.49
N MET A 191 13.08 2.15 -17.17
CA MET A 191 14.21 1.43 -16.54
C MET A 191 15.15 2.39 -15.78
N GLU A 192 15.50 3.53 -16.39
CA GLU A 192 16.36 4.55 -15.78
C GLU A 192 15.67 5.32 -14.65
N ALA A 193 14.33 5.36 -14.62
CA ALA A 193 13.62 5.94 -13.49
C ALA A 193 13.74 5.04 -12.25
N ILE A 194 13.61 3.73 -12.43
CA ILE A 194 13.54 2.77 -11.33
C ILE A 194 14.84 2.64 -10.54
N SER A 195 15.99 3.01 -11.12
CA SER A 195 17.24 3.06 -10.36
C SER A 195 17.19 4.02 -9.17
N LEU A 196 16.28 5.02 -9.18
CA LEU A 196 16.07 5.93 -8.05
C LEU A 196 15.14 5.36 -6.98
N ALA A 197 14.50 4.20 -7.19
CA ALA A 197 13.45 3.72 -6.31
C ALA A 197 13.93 3.48 -4.87
N GLU A 198 15.11 2.89 -4.70
CA GLU A 198 15.69 2.62 -3.37
C GLU A 198 16.02 3.92 -2.62
N THR A 199 16.66 4.87 -3.30
CA THR A 199 16.98 6.19 -2.74
C THR A 199 15.72 6.94 -2.30
N LEU A 200 14.68 6.96 -3.15
CA LEU A 200 13.42 7.63 -2.83
C LEU A 200 12.64 6.90 -1.72
N GLU A 201 12.70 5.57 -1.66
CA GLU A 201 12.14 4.78 -0.56
C GLU A 201 12.81 5.15 0.77
N ASN A 202 14.14 5.20 0.80
CA ASN A 202 14.91 5.60 1.98
C ASN A 202 14.60 7.04 2.40
N LEU A 203 14.41 7.96 1.45
CA LEU A 203 14.04 9.35 1.75
C LEU A 203 12.65 9.44 2.41
N ILE A 204 11.69 8.63 1.97
CA ILE A 204 10.37 8.59 2.60
C ILE A 204 10.48 8.01 4.02
N LEU A 205 11.19 6.90 4.19
CA LEU A 205 11.31 6.21 5.48
C LEU A 205 12.11 7.00 6.52
N SER A 206 13.13 7.76 6.09
CA SER A 206 13.97 8.58 6.97
C SER A 206 13.32 9.92 7.36
N GLU A 207 12.24 10.32 6.68
CA GLU A 207 11.57 11.62 6.84
C GLU A 207 12.50 12.84 6.77
N LEU A 208 13.61 12.74 6.03
CA LEU A 208 14.56 13.84 5.87
C LEU A 208 13.92 15.00 5.09
N ASN A 209 14.22 16.23 5.51
CA ASN A 209 13.79 17.41 4.78
C ASN A 209 14.72 17.67 3.59
N VAL A 210 14.23 17.32 2.40
CA VAL A 210 14.91 17.47 1.11
C VAL A 210 14.30 18.58 0.24
N GLY A 211 13.49 19.46 0.83
CA GLY A 211 12.83 20.55 0.09
C GLY A 211 13.82 21.49 -0.62
N HIS A 212 15.06 21.57 -0.11
CA HIS A 212 16.13 22.35 -0.72
C HIS A 212 16.73 21.71 -1.99
N VAL A 213 16.58 20.39 -2.19
CA VAL A 213 17.11 19.65 -3.34
C VAL A 213 16.33 20.00 -4.62
N GLY A 214 15.02 20.22 -4.50
CA GLY A 214 14.16 20.63 -5.61
C GLY A 214 14.22 19.66 -6.80
N ALA A 215 14.30 20.18 -8.03
CA ALA A 215 14.25 19.39 -9.26
C ALA A 215 15.34 18.30 -9.36
N ALA A 216 16.50 18.50 -8.72
CA ALA A 216 17.57 17.50 -8.71
C ALA A 216 17.12 16.14 -8.15
N LEU A 217 16.12 16.14 -7.26
CA LEU A 217 15.53 14.93 -6.67
C LEU A 217 14.90 14.00 -7.72
N VAL A 218 14.33 14.57 -8.79
CA VAL A 218 13.62 13.84 -9.84
C VAL A 218 14.42 13.73 -11.13
N ASP A 219 15.40 14.61 -11.35
CA ASP A 219 16.26 14.58 -12.53
C ASP A 219 17.35 13.51 -12.43
N GLY A 220 17.71 13.07 -11.21
CA GLY A 220 18.76 12.08 -11.01
C GLY A 220 20.15 12.58 -11.38
N SER A 221 20.34 13.91 -11.35
CA SER A 221 21.59 14.59 -11.69
C SER A 221 22.60 14.66 -10.55
N GLU A 222 22.12 14.51 -9.31
CA GLU A 222 22.92 14.55 -8.09
C GLU A 222 22.94 13.15 -7.47
N ASP A 223 24.08 12.79 -6.86
CA ASP A 223 24.18 11.57 -6.07
C ASP A 223 23.49 11.78 -4.72
N ILE A 224 22.20 11.42 -4.66
CA ILE A 224 21.36 11.66 -3.48
C ILE A 224 21.69 10.65 -2.36
N GLU A 225 22.47 9.61 -2.65
CA GLU A 225 22.90 8.63 -1.64
C GLU A 225 23.80 9.26 -0.56
N ASP A 226 24.59 10.29 -0.91
CA ASP A 226 25.45 11.05 0.01
C ASP A 226 24.68 11.77 1.14
N TYR A 227 23.35 11.93 1.03
CA TYR A 227 22.52 12.56 2.08
C TYR A 227 22.17 11.62 3.23
N PHE A 228 22.49 10.33 3.12
CA PHE A 228 22.16 9.30 4.10
C PHE A 228 23.33 8.85 4.99
N ASP A 229 24.54 9.36 4.73
CA ASP A 229 25.76 9.15 5.55
C ASP A 229 25.89 10.18 6.70
#